data_AF-A0A1F8DIQ7-F1
#
_entry.id   AF-A0A1F8DIQ7-F1
#
_cell.length_a   1.000
_cell.length_b   1.000
_cell.length_c   1.000
_cell.angle_alpha   90.00
_cell.angle_beta   90.00
_cell.angle_gamma   90.00
#
_symmetry.space_group_name_H-M   'P 1'
#
loop_
_entity.id
_entity.type
_entity.pdbx_description
1 polymer ?
#
loop_
_entity_poly.entity_id
_entity_poly.type
_entity_poly.pdbx_seq_one_letter_code
_entity_poly.pdbx_strand_id
1 'polypeptide(L)'
;MTKLLAVINPFGTIPPPAGLGKYDDSPGKAIGTLIQYVIWILIIGAGIYALFNFIMAGYAFMSAGDDPKKVAGAWSKISQTALGLAFAAGAFVLAAIFGQLIFGQWDFIIRPTIPTL
;
A
#
# COMPACT_ATOMS: atom_id res chain seq x y z
N MET A 1 -18.57 33.55 41.73
CA MET A 1 -19.23 32.40 41.06
C MET A 1 -18.60 32.21 39.69
N THR A 2 -17.34 31.73 39.60
CA THR A 2 -16.55 31.88 38.36
C THR A 2 -15.58 30.73 38.08
N LYS A 3 -15.94 29.48 38.41
CA LYS A 3 -15.02 28.33 38.19
C LYS A 3 -15.63 27.07 37.56
N LEU A 4 -16.85 27.14 37.03
CA LEU A 4 -17.46 25.99 36.32
C LEU A 4 -17.24 25.99 34.80
N LEU A 5 -16.81 27.12 34.21
CA LEU A 5 -16.63 27.27 32.75
C LEU A 5 -15.18 27.06 32.28
N ALA A 6 -14.22 26.86 33.21
CA ALA A 6 -12.80 26.68 32.89
C ALA A 6 -12.37 25.21 32.85
N VAL A 7 -13.28 24.27 33.14
CA VAL A 7 -12.99 22.83 33.08
C VAL A 7 -13.27 22.35 31.67
N ILE A 8 -12.20 22.23 30.88
CA ILE A 8 -12.23 21.85 29.46
C ILE A 8 -12.83 20.45 29.25
N ASN A 9 -12.86 19.57 30.27
CA ASN A 9 -13.65 18.32 30.27
C ASN A 9 -13.92 17.85 31.72
N PRO A 10 -15.11 18.05 32.29
CA PRO A 10 -15.43 17.63 33.66
C PRO A 10 -15.61 16.11 33.82
N PHE A 11 -15.62 15.36 32.71
CA PHE A 11 -15.87 13.92 32.68
C PHE A 11 -14.61 13.07 32.42
N GLY A 12 -13.44 13.70 32.30
CA GLY A 12 -12.19 13.01 31.96
C GLY A 12 -12.17 12.50 30.52
N THR A 13 -11.03 11.92 30.10
CA THR A 13 -10.87 11.30 28.78
C THR A 13 -11.02 9.79 28.92
N ILE A 14 -11.91 9.19 28.14
CA ILE A 14 -12.01 7.73 28.05
C ILE A 14 -10.85 7.27 27.17
N PRO A 15 -9.86 6.52 27.70
CA PRO A 15 -8.76 6.03 26.89
C PRO A 15 -9.31 5.06 25.83
N PRO A 16 -8.85 5.14 24.58
CA PRO A 16 -9.27 4.21 23.54
C PRO A 16 -8.92 2.77 23.95
N PRO A 17 -9.74 1.77 23.58
CA PRO A 17 -9.44 0.35 23.79
C PRO A 17 -8.02 -0.01 23.33
N ALA A 18 -7.32 -0.87 24.08
CA ALA A 18 -5.92 -1.22 23.82
C ALA A 18 -5.62 -1.68 22.37
N GLY A 19 -6.61 -2.24 21.67
CA GLY A 19 -6.49 -2.64 20.26
C GLY A 19 -6.42 -1.48 19.26
N LEU A 20 -6.83 -0.27 19.67
CA LEU A 20 -6.81 0.93 18.84
C LEU A 20 -5.57 1.79 19.07
N GLY A 21 -4.72 1.50 20.05
CA GLY A 21 -3.51 2.29 20.33
C GLY A 21 -2.47 2.33 19.19
N LYS A 22 -2.65 1.53 18.13
CA LYS A 22 -1.86 1.60 16.88
C LYS A 22 -2.33 2.71 15.93
N TYR A 23 -3.54 3.21 16.14
CA TYR A 23 -4.13 4.31 15.40
C TYR A 23 -4.13 5.52 16.33
N ASP A 24 -3.40 6.56 15.92
CA ASP A 24 -3.30 7.81 16.68
C ASP A 24 -4.68 8.46 16.85
N ASP A 25 -4.90 9.20 17.94
CA ASP A 25 -6.16 9.93 18.20
C ASP A 25 -6.40 11.06 17.17
N SER A 26 -5.38 11.42 16.37
CA SER A 26 -5.52 12.34 15.24
C SER A 26 -6.21 11.67 14.03
N PRO A 27 -7.39 12.15 13.59
CA PRO A 27 -8.13 11.59 12.46
C PRO A 27 -7.31 11.53 11.17
N GLY A 28 -6.43 12.51 10.93
CA GLY A 28 -5.57 12.55 9.74
C GLY A 28 -4.53 11.44 9.72
N LYS A 29 -3.94 11.12 10.88
CA LYS A 29 -2.93 10.06 11.00
C LYS A 29 -3.55 8.67 10.94
N ALA A 30 -4.75 8.50 11.50
CA ALA A 30 -5.49 7.25 11.39
C ALA A 30 -5.82 6.89 9.93
N ILE A 31 -6.30 7.86 9.13
CA ILE A 31 -6.57 7.66 7.70
C ILE A 31 -5.28 7.35 6.93
N GLY A 32 -4.18 8.09 7.18
CA GLY A 32 -2.89 7.82 6.55
C GLY A 32 -2.39 6.40 6.85
N THR A 33 -2.55 5.95 8.08
CA THR A 33 -2.17 4.59 8.52
C THR A 33 -3.02 3.51 7.84
N LEU A 34 -4.33 3.74 7.68
CA LEU A 34 -5.22 2.82 6.99
C LEU A 34 -4.86 2.69 5.50
N ILE A 35 -4.67 3.82 4.81
CA ILE A 35 -4.27 3.84 3.40
C ILE A 35 -2.96 3.09 3.23
N GLN A 36 -2.01 3.31 4.14
CA GLN A 36 -0.74 2.60 4.12
C GLN A 36 -0.94 1.09 4.20
N TYR A 37 -1.70 0.59 5.17
CA TYR A 37 -1.96 -0.85 5.27
C TYR A 37 -2.62 -1.43 4.00
N VAL A 38 -3.57 -0.72 3.40
CA VAL A 38 -4.21 -1.15 2.14
C VAL A 38 -3.18 -1.24 1.02
N ILE A 39 -2.33 -0.22 0.86
CA ILE A 39 -1.25 -0.23 -0.14
C ILE A 39 -0.33 -1.43 0.09
N TRP A 40 0.12 -1.69 1.31
CA TRP A 40 0.95 -2.85 1.65
C TRP A 40 0.29 -4.19 1.28
N ILE A 41 -0.99 -4.36 1.58
CA ILE A 41 -1.74 -5.57 1.23
C ILE A 41 -1.79 -5.75 -0.29
N LEU A 42 -2.06 -4.67 -1.04
CA LEU A 42 -2.09 -4.71 -2.50
C LEU A 42 -0.73 -5.08 -3.10
N ILE A 43 0.36 -4.55 -2.54
CA ILE A 43 1.73 -4.84 -3.00
C ILE A 43 2.09 -6.30 -2.76
N ILE A 44 1.88 -6.78 -1.54
CA ILE A 44 2.16 -8.17 -1.17
C ILE A 44 1.29 -9.10 -2.02
N GLY A 45 0.01 -8.78 -2.18
CA GLY A 45 -0.91 -9.53 -3.03
C GLY A 45 -0.46 -9.57 -4.50
N ALA A 46 -0.04 -8.43 -5.06
CA ALA A 46 0.49 -8.35 -6.42
C ALA A 46 1.77 -9.18 -6.59
N GLY A 47 2.69 -9.14 -5.63
CA GLY A 47 3.91 -9.94 -5.65
C GLY A 47 3.63 -11.45 -5.62
N ILE A 48 2.74 -11.89 -4.72
CA ILE A 48 2.33 -13.30 -4.64
C ILE A 48 1.64 -13.72 -5.94
N TYR A 49 0.71 -12.92 -6.45
CA TYR A 49 0.01 -13.19 -7.69
C TYR A 49 0.97 -13.28 -8.89
N ALA A 50 1.95 -12.38 -8.97
CA ALA A 50 2.96 -12.40 -10.01
C ALA A 50 3.78 -13.69 -9.95
N LEU A 51 4.23 -14.09 -8.76
CA LEU A 51 5.01 -15.32 -8.57
C LEU A 51 4.24 -16.56 -9.07
N PHE A 52 2.98 -16.72 -8.69
CA PHE A 52 2.15 -17.82 -9.16
C PHE A 52 1.97 -17.81 -10.67
N ASN A 53 1.73 -16.65 -11.27
CA ASN A 53 1.59 -16.54 -12.72
C ASN A 53 2.89 -16.84 -13.46
N PHE A 54 4.04 -16.40 -12.96
CA PHE A 54 5.34 -16.74 -13.55
C PHE A 54 5.60 -18.24 -13.51
N ILE A 55 5.29 -18.92 -12.40
CA ILE A 55 5.45 -20.39 -12.28
C ILE A 55 4.53 -21.10 -13.28
N MET A 56 3.24 -20.75 -13.31
CA MET A 56 2.28 -21.37 -14.23
C MET A 56 2.62 -21.11 -15.69
N ALA A 57 3.04 -19.89 -16.03
CA ALA A 57 3.41 -19.54 -17.39
C ALA A 57 4.73 -20.19 -17.81
N GLY A 58 5.70 -20.32 -16.89
CA GLY A 58 6.94 -21.07 -17.12
C GLY A 58 6.67 -22.55 -17.38
N TYR A 59 5.79 -23.17 -16.59
CA TYR A 59 5.37 -24.56 -16.84
C TYR A 59 4.64 -24.71 -18.18
N ALA A 60 3.75 -23.77 -18.52
CA ALA A 60 3.05 -23.75 -19.80
C ALA A 60 4.02 -23.58 -20.98
N PHE A 61 5.08 -22.78 -20.80
CA PHE A 61 6.12 -22.58 -21.80
C PHE A 61 6.96 -23.85 -21.99
N MET A 62 7.39 -24.49 -20.90
CA MET A 62 8.15 -25.74 -20.95
C MET A 62 7.35 -26.92 -21.52
N SER A 63 6.04 -26.98 -21.25
CA SER A 63 5.15 -28.04 -21.74
C SER A 63 4.61 -27.80 -23.16
N ALA A 64 4.85 -26.63 -23.75
CA ALA A 64 4.38 -26.30 -25.10
C ALA A 64 5.12 -27.08 -26.21
N GLY A 65 6.37 -27.51 -25.98
CA GLY A 65 7.18 -28.23 -26.97
C GLY A 65 7.25 -27.46 -28.29
N ASP A 66 6.88 -28.12 -29.39
CA ASP A 66 6.89 -27.57 -30.75
C ASP A 66 5.56 -26.88 -31.16
N ASP A 67 4.57 -26.76 -30.27
CA ASP A 67 3.29 -26.10 -30.58
C ASP A 67 3.41 -24.56 -30.43
N PRO A 68 3.49 -23.80 -31.54
CA PRO A 68 3.74 -22.37 -31.48
C PRO A 68 2.58 -21.59 -30.85
N LYS A 69 1.35 -22.13 -30.91
CA LYS A 69 0.18 -21.50 -30.28
C LYS A 69 0.29 -21.54 -28.77
N LYS A 70 0.76 -22.65 -28.21
CA LYS A 70 0.94 -22.79 -26.75
C LYS A 70 2.09 -21.93 -26.24
N VAL A 71 3.19 -21.86 -26.98
CA VAL A 71 4.32 -20.96 -26.69
C VAL A 71 3.86 -19.51 -26.67
N ALA A 72 3.12 -19.07 -27.70
CA ALA A 72 2.59 -17.70 -27.77
C ALA A 72 1.64 -17.39 -26.60
N GLY A 73 0.79 -18.34 -26.22
CA GLY A 73 -0.10 -18.20 -25.06
C GLY A 73 0.66 -18.07 -23.73
N ALA A 74 1.70 -18.86 -23.53
CA ALA A 74 2.56 -18.78 -22.36
C ALA A 74 3.32 -17.44 -22.31
N TRP A 75 3.85 -16.98 -23.45
CA TRP A 75 4.52 -15.70 -23.55
C TRP A 75 3.60 -14.51 -23.26
N SER A 76 2.35 -14.56 -23.73
CA SER A 76 1.33 -13.55 -23.41
C SER A 76 1.09 -13.44 -21.89
N LYS A 77 1.01 -14.58 -21.19
CA LYS A 77 0.89 -14.60 -19.73
C LYS A 77 2.11 -14.02 -19.00
N ILE A 78 3.32 -14.37 -19.44
CA ILE A 78 4.57 -13.84 -18.87
C ILE A 78 4.61 -12.31 -19.03
N SER A 79 4.37 -11.82 -20.25
CA SER A 79 4.43 -10.40 -20.57
C SER A 79 3.34 -9.59 -19.86
N GLN A 80 2.12 -10.11 -19.74
CA GLN A 80 1.07 -9.47 -18.93
C GLN A 80 1.43 -9.40 -17.44
N THR A 81 1.99 -10.48 -16.89
CA THR A 81 2.42 -10.50 -15.48
C THR A 81 3.57 -9.52 -15.25
N ALA A 82 4.55 -9.48 -16.16
CA ALA A 82 5.65 -8.53 -16.11
C ALA A 82 5.16 -7.08 -16.22
N LEU A 83 4.18 -6.81 -17.09
CA LEU A 83 3.56 -5.49 -17.21
C LEU A 83 2.84 -5.09 -15.92
N GLY A 84 2.05 -6.00 -15.32
CA GLY A 84 1.38 -5.75 -14.05
C GLY A 84 2.37 -5.43 -12.92
N LEU A 85 3.49 -6.14 -12.86
CA LEU A 85 4.55 -5.88 -11.89
C LEU A 85 5.26 -4.54 -12.17
N ALA A 86 5.51 -4.21 -13.43
CA ALA A 86 6.08 -2.92 -13.83
C ALA A 86 5.16 -1.75 -13.47
N PHE A 87 3.85 -1.91 -13.62
CA PHE A 87 2.87 -0.93 -13.16
C PHE A 87 2.87 -0.77 -11.65
N ALA A 88 2.91 -1.87 -10.89
CA ALA A 88 3.00 -1.81 -9.44
C ALA A 88 4.27 -1.09 -8.98
N ALA A 89 5.43 -1.42 -9.57
CA ALA A 89 6.69 -0.73 -9.31
C ALA A 89 6.65 0.75 -9.72
N GLY A 90 6.08 1.06 -10.88
CA GLY A 90 5.91 2.43 -11.37
C GLY A 90 5.01 3.29 -10.49
N ALA A 91 3.97 2.69 -9.88
CA ALA A 91 3.10 3.38 -8.94
C ALA A 91 3.88 3.92 -7.72
N PHE A 92 4.91 3.20 -7.23
CA PHE A 92 5.78 3.71 -6.17
C PHE A 92 6.64 4.87 -6.61
N VAL A 93 7.19 4.81 -7.83
CA VAL A 93 7.99 5.89 -8.38
C VAL A 93 7.13 7.16 -8.49
N LEU A 94 5.92 7.03 -9.02
CA LEU A 94 4.96 8.13 -9.11
C LEU A 94 4.57 8.62 -7.70
N ALA A 95 4.27 7.72 -6.77
CA ALA A 95 3.95 8.06 -5.39
C ALA A 95 5.09 8.84 -4.70
N ALA A 96 6.35 8.45 -4.92
CA ALA A 96 7.51 9.15 -4.40
C ALA A 96 7.69 10.55 -5.02
N ILE A 97 7.46 10.68 -6.34
CA ILE A 97 7.50 11.98 -7.03
C ILE A 97 6.40 12.91 -6.50
N PHE A 98 5.17 12.43 -6.38
CA PHE A 98 4.07 13.22 -5.82
C PHE A 98 4.28 13.52 -4.33
N GLY A 99 4.84 12.59 -3.57
CA GLY A 99 5.23 12.78 -2.17
C GLY A 99 6.23 13.93 -2.02
N GLN A 100 7.29 13.93 -2.85
CA GLN A 100 8.29 14.99 -2.87
C GLN A 100 7.69 16.35 -3.27
N LEU A 101 6.80 16.37 -4.27
CA LEU A 101 6.24 17.62 -4.79
C LEU A 101 5.21 18.27 -3.83
N ILE A 102 4.36 17.46 -3.19
CA ILE A 102 3.25 17.96 -2.36
C ILE A 102 3.67 18.12 -0.90
N PHE A 103 4.46 17.18 -0.38
CA PHE A 103 4.80 17.11 1.05
C PHE A 103 6.27 17.41 1.34
N GLY A 104 7.12 17.61 0.31
CA GLY A 104 8.56 17.86 0.47
C GLY A 104 9.38 16.63 0.89
N GLN A 105 8.73 15.46 0.99
CA GLN A 105 9.32 14.20 1.44
C GLN A 105 8.92 13.06 0.49
N TRP A 106 9.92 12.45 -0.14
CA TRP A 106 9.77 11.30 -1.03
C TRP A 106 9.29 10.04 -0.29
N ASP A 107 9.51 9.95 1.02
CA ASP A 107 9.12 8.81 1.85
C ASP A 107 7.74 8.98 2.49
N PHE A 108 7.02 10.08 2.29
CA PHE A 108 5.76 10.37 2.99
C PHE A 108 4.71 9.26 2.86
N ILE A 109 4.57 8.66 1.67
CA ILE A 109 3.63 7.55 1.45
C ILE A 109 4.16 6.24 2.04
N ILE A 110 5.48 6.06 2.13
CA ILE A 110 6.12 4.83 2.63
C ILE A 110 6.27 4.86 4.16
N ARG A 111 6.42 6.06 4.74
CA ARG A 111 6.57 6.37 6.17
C ARG A 111 5.93 7.73 6.44
N PRO A 112 4.62 7.80 6.68
CA PRO A 112 3.95 9.07 6.95
C PRO A 112 4.48 9.66 8.25
N THR A 113 5.35 10.65 8.16
CA THR A 113 5.73 11.52 9.27
C THR A 113 5.07 12.88 9.05
N ILE A 114 4.29 13.32 10.02
CA ILE A 114 3.62 14.61 9.96
C ILE A 114 4.69 15.65 10.33
N PRO A 115 4.97 16.65 9.48
CA PRO A 115 5.80 17.77 9.87
C PRO A 115 5.14 18.48 11.04
N THR A 116 5.82 18.55 12.18
CA THR A 116 5.42 19.44 13.28
C THR A 116 5.69 20.87 12.83
N LEU A 117 4.64 21.68 12.71
CA LEU A 117 4.75 23.14 12.63
C LEU A 117 5.18 23.71 13.97
#